data_AF-A0AA39X619-F1
#
_entry.id   AF-A0AA39X619-F1
#
_cell.length_a   1.000
_cell.length_b   1.000
_cell.length_c   1.000
_cell.angle_alpha   90.00
_cell.angle_beta   90.00
_cell.angle_gamma   90.00
#
_symmetry.space_group_name_H-M   'P 1'
#
loop_
_entity.id
_entity.type
_entity.pdbx_description
1 polymer ?
#
loop_
_entity_poly.entity_id
_entity_poly.type
_entity_poly.pdbx_seq_one_letter_code
_entity_poly.pdbx_strand_id
1 'polypeptide(L)'
;MASTILITILTLLIAFTTYLFKRLFPVPLPAIPHDVASVHRPFGEAPRVKSLGQRTHETSAAVVAQCRKLSSPLVQFLITSLPGTAPVLILDNPREVEDILLRRNKEFDQSTLTTQLFSKILPNATLAQLTTPQLKAQKRL
;
A
#
# COMPACT_ATOMS: atom_id res chain seq x y z
N MET A 1 -31.67 18.11 31.85
CA MET A 1 -30.68 17.03 32.14
C MET A 1 -30.69 15.95 31.06
N ALA A 2 -31.84 15.38 30.66
CA ALA A 2 -31.90 14.40 29.56
C ALA A 2 -31.47 14.99 28.19
N SER A 3 -31.88 16.22 27.88
CA SER A 3 -31.51 16.91 26.64
C SER A 3 -30.01 17.20 26.52
N THR A 4 -29.36 17.58 27.62
CA THR A 4 -27.91 17.83 27.65
C THR A 4 -27.10 16.55 27.47
N ILE A 5 -27.55 15.43 28.04
CA ILE A 5 -26.92 14.11 27.87
C ILE A 5 -27.07 13.61 26.41
N LEU A 6 -28.23 13.83 25.79
CA LEU A 6 -28.44 13.46 24.38
C LEU A 6 -27.49 14.22 23.44
N ILE A 7 -27.32 15.53 23.68
CA ILE A 7 -26.43 16.38 22.88
C ILE A 7 -24.98 15.93 23.04
N THR A 8 -24.51 15.61 24.26
CA THR A 8 -23.13 15.17 24.47
C THR A 8 -22.84 13.82 23.84
N ILE A 9 -23.79 12.87 23.87
CA ILE A 9 -23.65 11.59 23.19
C ILE A 9 -23.57 11.79 21.68
N LEU A 10 -24.42 12.65 21.11
CA LEU A 10 -24.43 12.93 19.68
C LEU A 10 -23.11 13.57 19.21
N THR A 11 -22.59 14.55 19.96
CA THR A 11 -21.31 15.19 19.62
C THR A 11 -20.13 14.22 19.70
N LEU A 12 -20.10 13.35 20.71
CA LEU A 12 -19.08 12.30 20.81
C LEU A 12 -19.17 11.30 19.66
N LEU A 13 -20.37 10.90 19.27
CA LEU A 13 -20.57 9.99 18.13
C LEU A 13 -20.09 10.61 16.82
N ILE A 14 -20.41 11.88 16.58
CA ILE A 14 -19.94 12.61 15.39
C ILE A 14 -18.42 12.77 15.41
N ALA A 15 -17.83 13.12 16.55
CA ALA A 15 -16.37 13.23 16.69
C ALA A 15 -15.67 11.89 16.45
N PHE A 16 -16.22 10.79 17.00
CA PHE A 16 -15.67 9.45 16.81
C PHE A 16 -15.76 8.98 15.37
N THR A 17 -16.93 9.11 14.74
CA THR A 17 -17.14 8.72 13.33
C THR A 17 -16.27 9.53 12.38
N THR A 18 -16.12 10.85 12.58
CA THR A 18 -15.24 11.68 11.76
C THR A 18 -13.76 11.34 11.97
N TYR A 19 -13.34 11.02 13.19
CA TYR A 19 -11.99 10.53 13.48
C TYR A 19 -11.70 9.22 12.77
N LEU A 20 -12.62 8.24 12.85
CA LEU A 20 -12.50 6.98 12.11
C LEU A 20 -12.42 7.24 10.61
N PHE A 21 -13.33 8.05 10.08
CA PHE A 21 -13.42 8.37 8.65
C PHE A 21 -12.12 8.97 8.10
N LYS A 22 -11.48 9.89 8.84
CA LYS A 22 -10.19 10.46 8.45
C LYS A 22 -9.07 9.42 8.36
N ARG A 23 -9.10 8.34 9.15
CA ARG A 23 -8.08 7.28 9.11
C ARG A 23 -8.21 6.34 7.90
N LEU A 24 -9.36 6.33 7.22
CA LEU A 24 -9.51 5.54 5.99
C LEU A 24 -8.75 6.15 4.79
N PHE A 25 -8.42 7.44 4.84
CA PHE A 25 -7.74 8.10 3.73
C PHE A 25 -6.23 7.87 3.78
N PRO A 26 -5.59 7.62 2.63
CA PRO A 26 -4.16 7.43 2.55
C PRO A 26 -3.40 8.74 2.84
N VAL A 27 -2.34 8.64 3.62
CA VAL A 27 -1.41 9.75 3.88
C VAL A 27 -0.19 9.58 2.95
N PRO A 28 -0.02 10.43 1.93
CA PRO A 28 1.11 10.33 1.02
C PRO A 28 2.42 10.76 1.69
N LEU A 29 3.53 10.16 1.28
CA LEU A 29 4.87 10.61 1.62
C LEU A 29 5.16 11.96 0.94
N PRO A 30 5.91 12.86 1.60
CA PRO A 30 6.37 14.08 0.95
C PRO A 30 7.36 13.76 -0.18
N ALA A 31 7.47 14.67 -1.16
CA ALA A 31 8.41 14.63 -2.28
C ALA A 31 8.21 13.54 -3.36
N ILE A 32 7.46 12.46 -3.11
CA ILE A 32 7.20 11.44 -4.15
C ILE A 32 5.85 11.73 -4.86
N PRO A 33 5.82 11.79 -6.20
CA PRO A 33 4.58 12.01 -6.95
C PRO A 33 3.51 10.96 -6.65
N HIS A 34 2.26 11.40 -6.57
CA HIS A 34 1.09 10.55 -6.38
C HIS A 34 -0.13 11.16 -7.08
N ASP A 35 -1.18 10.38 -7.32
CA ASP A 35 -2.43 10.89 -7.85
C ASP A 35 -3.19 11.67 -6.75
N VAL A 36 -3.32 12.99 -6.93
CA VAL A 36 -3.98 13.89 -5.98
C VAL A 36 -5.43 13.46 -5.71
N ALA A 37 -6.11 12.89 -6.72
CA ALA A 37 -7.48 12.41 -6.55
C ALA A 37 -7.59 11.22 -5.59
N SER A 38 -6.49 10.50 -5.37
CA SER A 38 -6.46 9.27 -4.57
C SER A 38 -6.39 9.53 -3.06
N VAL A 39 -5.96 10.73 -2.65
CA VAL A 39 -6.00 11.18 -1.25
C VAL A 39 -7.44 11.32 -0.74
N HIS A 40 -8.38 11.61 -1.64
CA HIS A 40 -9.79 11.79 -1.31
C HIS A 40 -10.64 10.53 -1.51
N ARG A 41 -10.02 9.37 -1.77
CA ARG A 41 -10.73 8.10 -1.99
C ARG A 41 -10.36 7.12 -0.88
N PRO A 42 -11.34 6.49 -0.20
CA PRO A 42 -11.06 5.53 0.87
C PRO A 42 -10.28 4.30 0.38
N PHE A 43 -10.52 3.87 -0.86
CA PHE A 43 -9.78 2.78 -1.51
C PHE A 43 -8.63 3.26 -2.42
N GLY A 44 -8.35 4.57 -2.41
CA GLY A 44 -7.37 5.22 -3.26
C GLY A 44 -7.46 4.81 -4.74
N GLU A 45 -6.41 4.16 -5.24
CA GLU A 45 -6.23 3.77 -6.64
C GLU A 45 -6.67 2.35 -6.96
N ALA A 46 -6.96 1.53 -5.94
CA ALA A 46 -7.30 0.13 -6.14
C ALA A 46 -8.47 -0.10 -7.12
N PRO A 47 -9.59 0.65 -7.04
CA PRO A 47 -10.71 0.46 -7.98
C PRO A 47 -10.33 0.79 -9.43
N ARG A 48 -9.48 1.80 -9.63
CA ARG A 48 -9.03 2.23 -10.97
C ARG A 48 -8.07 1.23 -11.58
N VAL A 49 -7.12 0.71 -10.80
CA VAL A 49 -6.20 -0.33 -11.28
C VAL A 49 -6.94 -1.62 -11.56
N LYS A 50 -7.95 -1.98 -10.74
CA LYS A 50 -8.81 -3.13 -11.01
C LYS A 50 -9.56 -2.98 -12.33
N SER A 51 -10.19 -1.83 -12.57
CA SER A 51 -10.94 -1.61 -13.81
C SER A 51 -10.04 -1.57 -15.04
N LEU A 52 -8.84 -0.99 -14.93
CA LEU A 52 -7.86 -0.98 -16.01
C LEU A 52 -7.33 -2.39 -16.27
N GLY A 53 -6.95 -3.14 -15.23
CA GLY A 53 -6.48 -4.52 -15.33
C GLY A 53 -7.53 -5.47 -15.91
N GLN A 54 -8.82 -5.23 -15.65
CA GLN A 54 -9.92 -5.98 -16.28
C GLN A 54 -10.03 -5.71 -17.79
N ARG A 55 -9.73 -4.48 -18.23
CA ARG A 55 -9.76 -4.11 -19.66
C ARG A 55 -8.53 -4.59 -20.41
N THR A 56 -7.36 -4.52 -19.77
CA THR A 56 -6.08 -4.92 -20.37
C THR A 56 -5.78 -6.40 -20.18
N HIS A 57 -6.54 -7.11 -19.34
CA HIS A 57 -6.22 -8.44 -18.81
C HIS A 57 -4.87 -8.51 -18.07
N GLU A 58 -4.30 -7.35 -17.71
CA GLU A 58 -2.97 -7.24 -17.10
C GLU A 58 -2.96 -6.18 -15.99
N THR A 59 -3.10 -6.65 -14.75
CA THR A 59 -3.08 -5.77 -13.57
C THR A 59 -1.69 -5.14 -13.35
N SER A 60 -0.61 -5.83 -13.68
CA SER A 60 0.76 -5.30 -13.57
C SER A 60 0.97 -4.10 -14.49
N ALA A 61 0.54 -4.19 -15.75
CA ALA A 61 0.58 -3.07 -16.69
C ALA A 61 -0.25 -1.87 -16.19
N ALA A 62 -1.39 -2.13 -15.56
CA ALA A 62 -2.24 -1.09 -14.98
C ALA A 62 -1.58 -0.34 -13.79
N VAL A 63 -0.75 -1.03 -13.02
CA VAL A 63 0.04 -0.44 -11.93
C VAL A 63 1.20 0.38 -12.50
N VAL A 64 1.97 -0.18 -13.44
CA VAL A 64 3.12 0.50 -14.06
C VAL A 64 2.68 1.72 -14.89
N ALA A 65 1.48 1.69 -15.49
CA ALA A 65 0.92 2.83 -16.21
C ALA A 65 0.80 4.11 -15.35
N GLN A 66 0.86 4.02 -14.01
CA GLN A 66 0.89 5.20 -13.15
C GLN A 66 2.17 6.03 -13.31
N CYS A 67 3.31 5.38 -13.49
CA CYS A 67 4.58 6.07 -13.71
C CYS A 67 4.51 6.93 -14.98
N ARG A 68 3.91 6.39 -16.04
CA ARG A 68 3.66 7.12 -17.30
C ARG A 68 2.66 8.26 -17.11
N LYS A 69 1.56 8.03 -16.39
CA LYS A 69 0.55 9.06 -16.11
C LYS A 69 1.15 10.27 -15.38
N LEU A 70 2.02 10.03 -14.40
CA LEU A 70 2.62 11.07 -13.56
C LEU A 70 3.97 11.56 -14.09
N SER A 71 4.42 11.06 -15.25
CA SER A 71 5.71 11.39 -15.87
C SER A 71 6.89 11.26 -14.89
N SER A 72 6.85 10.24 -14.03
CA SER A 72 7.86 9.98 -13.01
C SER A 72 8.18 8.49 -12.96
N PRO A 73 9.46 8.10 -12.89
CA PRO A 73 9.84 6.70 -12.74
C PRO A 73 9.53 6.16 -11.35
N LEU A 74 9.33 7.03 -10.35
CA LEU A 74 8.98 6.64 -8.98
C LEU A 74 7.68 7.35 -8.58
N VAL A 75 6.66 6.58 -8.22
CA VAL A 75 5.35 7.10 -7.82
C VAL A 75 4.79 6.36 -6.61
N GLN A 76 3.90 7.00 -5.86
CA GLN A 76 3.19 6.37 -4.76
C GLN A 76 1.85 5.81 -5.23
N PHE A 77 1.64 4.54 -4.91
CA PHE A 77 0.43 3.79 -5.14
C PHE A 77 -0.39 3.73 -3.84
N LEU A 78 -1.46 4.52 -3.80
CA LEU A 78 -2.28 4.68 -2.61
C LEU A 78 -3.44 3.66 -2.66
N ILE A 79 -3.33 2.50 -2.01
CA ILE A 79 -4.30 1.38 -2.14
C ILE A 79 -5.15 1.06 -0.91
N THR A 80 -5.44 2.07 -0.09
CA THR A 80 -6.16 2.01 1.21
C THR A 80 -5.19 2.18 2.37
N SER A 81 -5.53 3.08 3.30
CA SER A 81 -4.85 3.22 4.59
C SER A 81 -5.51 2.27 5.59
N LEU A 82 -4.89 1.10 5.82
CA LEU A 82 -5.00 0.55 7.16
C LEU A 82 -4.09 1.39 8.07
N PRO A 83 -4.48 1.68 9.32
CA PRO A 83 -3.64 2.45 10.22
C PRO A 83 -2.25 1.83 10.34
N GLY A 84 -1.20 2.59 10.00
CA GLY A 84 0.20 2.13 10.03
C GLY A 84 0.70 1.45 8.75
N THR A 85 -0.08 1.43 7.67
CA THR A 85 0.40 0.98 6.36
C THR A 85 1.08 2.13 5.61
N ALA A 86 2.36 1.94 5.28
CA ALA A 86 3.08 2.85 4.41
C ALA A 86 2.52 2.77 2.97
N PRO A 87 2.51 3.88 2.21
CA PRO A 87 2.11 3.84 0.81
C PRO A 87 3.06 2.92 0.04
N VAL A 88 2.54 2.20 -0.94
CA VAL A 88 3.34 1.34 -1.80
C VAL A 88 4.05 2.23 -2.83
N LEU A 89 5.34 2.03 -3.03
CA LEU A 89 6.10 2.75 -4.06
C LEU A 89 6.23 1.89 -5.31
N ILE A 90 5.96 2.47 -6.48
CA ILE A 90 6.17 1.83 -7.78
C ILE A 90 7.38 2.50 -8.42
N LEU A 91 8.36 1.69 -8.79
CA LEU A 91 9.55 2.09 -9.52
C LEU A 91 9.54 1.46 -10.92
N ASP A 92 9.46 2.29 -11.95
CA ASP A 92 9.52 1.92 -13.37
C ASP A 92 10.79 2.51 -14.00
N ASN A 93 11.95 2.06 -13.51
CA ASN A 93 13.26 2.36 -14.10
C ASN A 93 14.12 1.09 -14.09
N PRO A 94 14.37 0.46 -15.26
CA PRO A 94 15.10 -0.79 -15.32
C PRO A 94 16.50 -0.73 -14.69
N ARG A 95 17.22 0.39 -14.83
CA ARG A 95 18.57 0.54 -14.28
C ARG A 95 18.55 0.60 -12.76
N GLU A 96 17.62 1.36 -12.19
CA GLU A 96 17.47 1.46 -10.73
C GLU A 96 16.97 0.14 -10.14
N VAL A 97 16.05 -0.54 -10.82
CA VAL A 97 15.56 -1.87 -10.41
C VAL A 97 16.70 -2.89 -10.42
N GLU A 98 17.51 -2.92 -11.49
CA GLU A 98 18.68 -3.79 -11.57
C GLU A 98 19.69 -3.49 -10.45
N ASP A 99 19.97 -2.22 -10.19
CA ASP A 99 20.87 -1.80 -9.10
C ASP A 99 20.35 -2.26 -7.73
N ILE A 100 19.06 -2.08 -7.46
CA ILE A 100 18.40 -2.54 -6.24
C ILE A 100 18.53 -4.06 -6.08
N LEU A 101 18.25 -4.81 -7.14
CA LEU A 101 18.23 -6.28 -7.09
C LEU A 101 19.64 -6.90 -7.02
N LEU A 102 20.62 -6.32 -7.72
CA LEU A 102 21.95 -6.91 -7.84
C LEU A 102 22.95 -6.35 -6.82
N ARG A 103 22.86 -5.05 -6.48
CA ARG A 103 23.87 -4.35 -5.68
C ARG A 103 23.36 -3.95 -4.30
N ARG A 104 22.08 -3.60 -4.18
CA ARG A 104 21.46 -3.10 -2.93
C ARG A 104 20.44 -4.05 -2.33
N ASN A 105 20.53 -5.34 -2.64
CA ASN A 105 19.60 -6.37 -2.15
C ASN A 105 19.57 -6.57 -0.64
N LYS A 106 20.49 -5.93 0.11
CA LYS A 106 20.50 -5.91 1.58
C LYS A 106 19.77 -4.71 2.18
N GLU A 107 19.48 -3.68 1.39
CA GLU A 107 18.74 -2.49 1.83
C GLU A 107 17.23 -2.74 1.87
N PHE A 108 16.75 -3.67 1.06
CA PHE A 108 15.35 -4.02 0.92
C PHE A 108 15.12 -5.47 1.31
N ASP A 109 14.00 -5.72 2.00
CA ASP A 109 13.52 -7.07 2.29
C ASP A 109 12.20 -7.30 1.54
N GLN A 110 11.64 -8.51 1.69
CA GLN A 110 10.37 -8.88 1.11
C GLN A 110 9.22 -7.96 1.57
N SER A 111 8.30 -7.67 0.65
CA SER A 111 7.13 -6.83 0.88
C SER A 111 6.33 -7.29 2.11
N THR A 112 6.23 -6.41 3.11
CA THR A 112 5.42 -6.65 4.32
C THR A 112 3.96 -6.88 3.99
N LEU A 113 3.42 -6.19 2.98
CA LEU A 113 2.06 -6.38 2.47
C LEU A 113 1.89 -7.82 1.95
N THR A 114 2.83 -8.30 1.13
CA THR A 114 2.80 -9.67 0.59
C THR A 114 2.88 -10.70 1.72
N THR A 115 3.82 -10.52 2.64
CA THR A 115 3.99 -11.37 3.82
C THR A 115 2.69 -11.43 4.65
N GLN A 116 2.04 -10.30 4.92
CA GLN A 116 0.78 -10.25 5.67
C GLN A 116 -0.37 -10.97 4.96
N LEU A 117 -0.47 -10.85 3.64
CA LEU A 117 -1.51 -11.54 2.85
C LEU A 117 -1.33 -13.06 2.88
N PHE A 118 -0.09 -13.54 2.73
CA PHE A 118 0.16 -14.96 2.51
C PHE A 118 0.53 -15.75 3.77
N SER A 119 1.06 -15.13 4.81
CA SER A 119 1.48 -15.79 6.06
C SER A 119 0.39 -16.62 6.73
N LYS A 120 -0.89 -16.26 6.59
CA LYS A 120 -2.01 -17.03 7.17
C LYS A 120 -2.39 -18.26 6.34
N ILE A 121 -2.09 -18.26 5.04
CA ILE A 121 -2.50 -19.30 4.11
C ILE A 121 -1.34 -20.26 3.84
N LEU A 122 -0.15 -19.71 3.66
CA LEU A 122 1.09 -20.41 3.30
C LEU A 122 2.22 -19.96 4.24
N PRO A 123 2.15 -20.25 5.55
CA PRO A 123 3.08 -19.72 6.55
C PRO A 123 4.55 -20.06 6.27
N ASN A 124 4.81 -21.22 5.67
CA ASN A 124 6.16 -21.73 5.40
C ASN A 124 6.62 -21.46 3.95
N ALA A 125 5.81 -20.80 3.13
CA ALA A 125 6.24 -20.42 1.78
C ALA A 125 7.24 -19.26 1.88
N THR A 126 8.25 -19.26 1.01
CA THR A 126 9.23 -18.16 0.95
C THR A 126 8.56 -16.81 0.75
N LEU A 127 7.49 -16.75 -0.07
CA LEU A 127 6.75 -15.52 -0.34
C LEU A 127 6.03 -14.90 0.87
N ALA A 128 5.89 -15.67 1.95
CA ALA A 128 5.22 -15.29 3.18
C ALA A 128 6.19 -15.04 4.34
N GLN A 129 7.50 -15.00 4.08
CA GLN A 129 8.53 -14.89 5.11
C GLN A 129 9.48 -13.74 4.80
N LEU A 130 9.92 -13.03 5.85
CA LEU A 130 11.01 -12.06 5.75
C LEU A 130 12.37 -12.77 5.75
N THR A 131 13.46 -12.05 5.47
CA THR A 131 14.82 -12.62 5.38
C THR A 131 15.41 -12.93 6.77
N THR A 132 14.82 -13.92 7.44
CA THR A 132 15.22 -14.40 8.77
C THR A 132 16.26 -15.54 8.67
N PRO A 133 16.98 -15.86 9.77
CA PRO A 133 17.87 -17.02 9.80
C PRO A 133 17.17 -18.33 9.41
N GLN A 134 15.90 -18.48 9.76
CA GLN A 134 15.06 -19.63 9.42
C GLN A 134 14.88 -19.74 7.90
N LEU A 135 14.52 -18.65 7.23
CA LEU A 135 14.38 -18.65 5.78
C LEU A 135 15.72 -18.93 5.07
N LYS A 136 16.82 -18.40 5.60
CA LYS A 136 18.17 -18.69 5.07
C LYS A 136 18.53 -20.17 5.21
N ALA A 137 18.13 -20.82 6.31
CA ALA A 137 18.32 -22.26 6.47
C ALA A 137 17.45 -23.05 5.49
N GLN A 138 16.19 -22.66 5.29
CA GLN A 138 15.27 -23.30 4.35
C GLN A 138 15.78 -23.26 2.91
N LYS A 139 16.39 -22.16 2.46
CA LYS A 139 16.93 -21.99 1.10
C LYS A 139 18.27 -22.70 0.84
N ARG A 140 18.92 -23.24 1.88
CA ARG A 140 20.20 -23.95 1.75
C ARG A 140 20.03 -25.44 1.43
N LEU A 141 18.84 -25.98 1.70
CA LEU A 141 18.43 -27.34 1.33
C LEU A 141 18.06 -27.38 -0.15
#